data_AF-A0A4R5UAQ6-F1
#
_entry.id   AF-A0A4R5UAQ6-F1
#
_cell.length_a   1.000
_cell.length_b   1.000
_cell.length_c   1.000
_cell.angle_alpha   90.00
_cell.angle_beta   90.00
_cell.angle_gamma   90.00
#
_symmetry.space_group_name_H-M   'P 1'
#
loop_
_entity.id
_entity.type
_entity.pdbx_description
1 polymer ?
#
loop_
_entity_poly.entity_id
_entity_poly.type
_entity_poly.pdbx_seq_one_letter_code
_entity_poly.pdbx_strand_id
1 'polypeptide(L)'
;MATKNTSIDEPSLASQLRTQGLVRTATLNEYWRARETDSALLEMLSRLLKAADAPSINLNIEDALAELEGTRFFSVQHFLCELIPLLDVDQLEILKFASRLVDAGGTDMAAGAPSIALGEWTKRAPNRPQGIYETARSGEEHALRHLSTVLRVNVDVQESLIFVRTGEHEAKLSAIRALGAMELGDQYEEALLTILQAMHNDDEAITLRCLEAGYRAADRRKTPAPADFDKALDHYLFTHKPAAIHLAANLLWMHLEGLSENAVESCLNSITHVDPKNAGTISHIDHAAYQLVTNGHSGRVARLLSNLIERSEGRITLDSFDSTFHALERDGPDTLGHTVLCWLLDGGRHIHSSVASRISSIGKDSAPFSIAASSLPESPSDQIFICRKSIGWFYIDPLAAITIPLAVLKDGSREVANEVLSLIYDPLLLSYDSAIVKHLEAYIADGHPNSAGLIEILAKKDSLKSGMDGIEQLVEMQPSERQRETERIYWQDEAERGSEQASRKSILDELFTKQYLLYGNSSLTPVYAADGTNKLTRTEMTSFSISSELPALNIVDPIGIDYMLIQFRLEEREVK
;
A
#
# COMPACT_ATOMS: atom_id res chain seq x y z
N MET A 1 17.92 10.37 -34.64
CA MET A 1 17.14 10.20 -35.89
C MET A 1 16.44 11.51 -36.18
N ALA A 2 16.58 12.00 -37.41
CA ALA A 2 16.18 13.34 -37.85
C ALA A 2 14.66 13.57 -37.75
N THR A 3 14.28 14.74 -37.24
CA THR A 3 12.91 15.28 -37.23
C THR A 3 12.47 15.52 -38.67
N LYS A 4 11.60 14.64 -39.16
CA LYS A 4 10.88 14.85 -40.41
C LYS A 4 9.81 15.90 -40.10
N ASN A 5 10.03 17.15 -40.51
CA ASN A 5 8.97 18.15 -40.61
C ASN A 5 7.94 17.63 -41.62
N THR A 6 6.96 16.87 -41.14
CA THR A 6 5.79 16.49 -41.91
C THR A 6 4.97 17.76 -42.14
N SER A 7 5.10 18.33 -43.34
CA SER A 7 4.12 19.26 -43.90
C SER A 7 2.73 18.66 -43.69
N ILE A 8 1.94 19.22 -42.77
CA ILE A 8 0.63 18.68 -42.44
C ILE A 8 -0.33 19.07 -43.57
N ASP A 9 -0.88 18.06 -44.27
CA ASP A 9 -1.78 18.23 -45.41
C ASP A 9 -3.21 18.54 -44.94
N GLU A 10 -3.54 19.82 -44.84
CA GLU A 10 -4.81 20.32 -44.33
C GLU A 10 -6.06 19.75 -45.06
N PRO A 11 -6.12 19.68 -46.40
CA PRO A 11 -7.22 19.02 -47.12
C PRO A 11 -7.45 17.56 -46.70
N SER A 12 -6.38 16.78 -46.59
CA SER A 12 -6.44 15.38 -46.16
C SER A 12 -6.97 15.28 -44.73
N LEU A 13 -6.46 16.13 -43.84
CA LEU A 13 -6.90 16.19 -42.44
C LEU A 13 -8.39 16.56 -42.31
N ALA A 14 -8.85 17.56 -43.05
CA ALA A 14 -10.25 17.95 -43.07
C ALA A 14 -11.16 16.82 -43.60
N SER A 15 -10.68 16.03 -44.58
CA SER A 15 -11.40 14.85 -45.08
C SER A 15 -11.48 13.75 -44.03
N GLN A 16 -10.39 13.49 -43.30
CA GLN A 16 -10.35 12.50 -42.23
C GLN A 16 -11.28 12.88 -41.08
N LEU A 17 -11.24 14.14 -40.62
CA LEU A 17 -12.15 14.62 -39.57
C LEU A 17 -13.63 14.38 -39.94
N ARG A 18 -14.01 14.64 -41.21
CA ARG A 18 -15.40 14.47 -41.68
C ARG A 18 -15.83 13.01 -41.84
N THR A 19 -14.90 12.10 -42.11
CA THR A 19 -15.23 10.70 -42.42
C THR A 19 -15.05 9.78 -41.20
N GLN A 20 -14.07 10.08 -40.36
CA GLN A 20 -13.62 9.21 -39.29
C GLN A 20 -13.86 9.79 -37.89
N GLY A 21 -14.07 11.11 -37.78
CA GLY A 21 -14.21 11.79 -36.50
C GLY A 21 -12.87 12.15 -35.85
N LEU A 22 -12.91 13.01 -34.83
CA LEU A 22 -11.72 13.59 -34.20
C LEU A 22 -10.82 12.53 -33.56
N VAL A 23 -11.39 11.64 -32.75
CA VAL A 23 -10.64 10.63 -31.98
C VAL A 23 -9.92 9.67 -32.94
N ARG A 24 -10.63 9.09 -33.92
CA ARG A 24 -10.02 8.15 -34.87
C ARG A 24 -8.99 8.84 -35.77
N THR A 25 -9.20 10.11 -36.14
CA THR A 25 -8.21 10.91 -36.88
C THR A 25 -6.94 11.11 -36.05
N ALA A 26 -7.06 11.42 -34.76
CA ALA A 26 -5.91 11.52 -33.87
C ALA A 26 -5.19 10.16 -33.72
N THR A 27 -5.96 9.08 -33.62
CA THR A 27 -5.47 7.70 -33.52
C THR A 27 -4.69 7.23 -34.77
N LEU A 28 -5.16 7.55 -35.97
CA LEU A 28 -4.57 7.08 -37.23
C LEU A 28 -3.28 7.80 -37.60
N ASN A 29 -3.18 9.09 -37.26
CA ASN A 29 -2.02 9.90 -37.58
C ASN A 29 -0.97 9.93 -36.47
N GLU A 30 -1.15 9.13 -35.41
CA GLU A 30 -0.22 9.02 -34.28
C GLU A 30 0.12 10.37 -33.61
N TYR A 31 -0.84 11.29 -33.51
CA TYR A 31 -0.57 12.66 -33.04
C TYR A 31 -0.02 12.73 -31.62
N TRP A 32 -0.26 11.71 -30.78
CA TRP A 32 0.32 11.59 -29.44
C TRP A 32 1.83 11.25 -29.43
N ARG A 33 2.43 10.87 -30.56
CA ARG A 33 3.86 10.55 -30.68
C ARG A 33 4.71 11.74 -31.15
N ALA A 34 4.09 12.86 -31.54
CA ALA A 34 4.83 14.07 -31.85
C ALA A 34 5.57 14.54 -30.59
N ARG A 35 6.88 14.82 -30.72
CA ARG A 35 7.84 14.85 -29.59
C ARG A 35 7.68 16.02 -28.62
N GLU A 36 6.77 16.91 -28.92
CA GLU A 36 6.12 17.96 -28.14
C GLU A 36 4.84 18.20 -28.95
N THR A 37 3.70 18.39 -28.31
CA THR A 37 2.45 18.65 -29.01
C THR A 37 2.61 19.88 -29.89
N ASP A 38 2.71 19.64 -31.20
CA ASP A 38 3.03 20.66 -32.18
C ASP A 38 1.93 21.72 -32.16
N SER A 39 2.23 22.89 -31.58
CA SER A 39 1.27 24.00 -31.44
C SER A 39 0.62 24.33 -32.78
N ALA A 40 1.33 24.14 -33.90
CA ALA A 40 0.80 24.35 -35.24
C ALA A 40 -0.30 23.33 -35.61
N LEU A 41 -0.16 22.06 -35.20
CA LEU A 41 -1.18 21.02 -35.40
C LEU A 41 -2.43 21.30 -34.57
N LEU A 42 -2.26 21.65 -33.29
CA LEU A 42 -3.38 21.97 -32.40
C LEU A 42 -4.16 23.19 -32.90
N GLU A 43 -3.47 24.25 -33.32
CA GLU A 43 -4.09 25.43 -33.92
C GLU A 43 -4.81 25.10 -35.23
N MET A 44 -4.22 24.25 -36.07
CA MET A 44 -4.85 23.84 -37.33
C MET A 44 -6.11 23.00 -37.10
N LEU A 45 -6.07 22.02 -36.19
CA LEU A 45 -7.25 21.23 -35.81
C LEU A 45 -8.35 22.12 -35.20
N SER A 46 -7.98 23.03 -34.30
CA SER A 46 -8.91 24.02 -33.73
C SER A 46 -9.57 24.85 -34.84
N ARG A 47 -8.79 25.32 -35.82
CA ARG A 47 -9.31 26.11 -36.95
C ARG A 47 -10.24 25.28 -37.87
N LEU A 48 -9.87 24.03 -38.17
CA LEU A 48 -10.69 23.15 -39.00
C LEU A 48 -12.03 22.81 -38.32
N LEU A 49 -12.01 22.59 -37.00
CA LEU A 49 -13.20 22.30 -36.22
C LEU A 49 -14.08 23.53 -35.95
N LYS A 50 -13.59 24.74 -36.26
CA LYS A 50 -14.36 26.01 -36.22
C LYS A 50 -15.04 26.35 -37.54
N ALA A 51 -14.70 25.67 -38.63
CA ALA A 51 -15.30 25.97 -39.92
C ALA A 51 -16.82 25.72 -39.90
N ALA A 52 -17.60 26.50 -40.66
CA ALA A 52 -19.06 26.37 -40.66
C ALA A 52 -19.57 24.99 -41.12
N ASP A 53 -18.74 24.24 -41.84
CA ASP A 53 -18.98 22.88 -42.32
C ASP A 53 -18.19 21.82 -41.52
N ALA A 54 -17.71 22.17 -40.33
CA ALA A 54 -16.98 21.25 -39.46
C ALA A 54 -17.86 20.07 -39.02
N PRO A 55 -17.31 18.84 -38.98
CA PRO A 55 -18.01 17.70 -38.41
C PRO A 55 -18.10 17.86 -36.89
N SER A 56 -19.10 17.22 -36.28
CA SER A 56 -19.19 17.14 -34.83
C SER A 56 -17.93 16.50 -34.24
N ILE A 57 -17.40 17.06 -33.15
CA ILE A 57 -16.26 16.48 -32.42
C ILE A 57 -16.61 15.11 -31.82
N ASN A 58 -17.90 14.82 -31.69
CA ASN A 58 -18.47 13.56 -31.22
C ASN A 58 -18.71 12.54 -32.34
N LEU A 59 -18.39 12.86 -33.60
CA LEU A 59 -18.58 11.94 -34.72
C LEU A 59 -17.78 10.64 -34.49
N ASN A 60 -18.47 9.50 -34.57
CA ASN A 60 -17.90 8.14 -34.44
C ASN A 60 -17.05 7.91 -33.17
N ILE A 61 -17.27 8.70 -32.11
CA ILE A 61 -16.42 8.65 -30.92
C ILE A 61 -16.48 7.31 -30.19
N GLU A 62 -17.66 6.69 -30.08
CA GLU A 62 -17.82 5.40 -29.37
C GLU A 62 -17.01 4.29 -30.06
N ASP A 63 -17.15 4.16 -31.39
CA ASP A 63 -16.38 3.20 -32.18
C ASP A 63 -14.87 3.47 -32.09
N ALA A 64 -14.48 4.74 -32.10
CA ALA A 64 -13.07 5.12 -32.02
C ALA A 64 -12.46 4.84 -30.63
N LEU A 65 -13.24 5.01 -29.56
CA LEU A 65 -12.80 4.73 -28.19
C LEU A 65 -12.75 3.22 -27.92
N ALA A 66 -13.69 2.44 -28.47
CA ALA A 66 -13.68 0.98 -28.37
C ALA A 66 -12.44 0.33 -29.04
N GLU A 67 -11.81 1.01 -29.99
CA GLU A 67 -10.56 0.57 -30.65
C GLU A 67 -9.29 0.90 -29.85
N LEU A 68 -9.39 1.65 -28.76
CA LEU A 68 -8.27 2.13 -27.97
C LEU A 68 -8.20 1.38 -26.64
N GLU A 69 -7.12 0.63 -26.42
CA GLU A 69 -6.88 -0.08 -25.16
C GLU A 69 -5.59 0.40 -24.48
N GLY A 70 -5.60 0.35 -23.14
CA GLY A 70 -4.44 0.58 -22.28
C GLY A 70 -3.70 1.89 -22.56
N THR A 71 -2.38 1.81 -22.70
CA THR A 71 -1.50 2.98 -22.86
C THR A 71 -1.82 3.82 -24.10
N ARG A 72 -2.38 3.21 -25.15
CA ARG A 72 -2.74 3.93 -26.38
C ARG A 72 -3.90 4.88 -26.14
N PHE A 73 -4.91 4.46 -25.38
CA PHE A 73 -6.03 5.30 -24.99
C PHE A 73 -5.54 6.54 -24.24
N PHE A 74 -4.75 6.37 -23.18
CA PHE A 74 -4.28 7.50 -22.37
C PHE A 74 -3.38 8.47 -23.16
N SER A 75 -2.61 7.96 -24.11
CA SER A 75 -1.80 8.82 -24.99
C SER A 75 -2.67 9.69 -25.89
N VAL A 76 -3.73 9.12 -26.48
CA VAL A 76 -4.70 9.89 -27.28
C VAL A 76 -5.50 10.86 -26.40
N GLN A 77 -5.94 10.42 -25.22
CA GLN A 77 -6.66 11.25 -24.26
C GLN A 77 -5.83 12.48 -23.86
N HIS A 78 -4.53 12.31 -23.60
CA HIS A 78 -3.63 13.41 -23.27
C HIS A 78 -3.60 14.47 -24.39
N PHE A 79 -3.40 14.04 -25.64
CA PHE A 79 -3.46 14.94 -26.81
C PHE A 79 -4.81 15.67 -26.91
N LEU A 80 -5.92 14.96 -26.72
CA LEU A 80 -7.26 15.57 -26.77
C LEU A 80 -7.47 16.58 -25.63
N CYS A 81 -6.92 16.33 -24.44
CA CYS A 81 -6.99 17.26 -23.31
C CYS A 81 -6.26 18.58 -23.60
N GLU A 82 -5.23 18.58 -24.44
CA GLU A 82 -4.57 19.81 -24.88
C GLU A 82 -5.33 20.55 -25.98
N LEU A 83 -6.07 19.81 -26.82
CA LEU A 83 -6.91 20.39 -27.87
C LEU A 83 -8.20 21.02 -27.31
N ILE A 84 -8.84 20.39 -26.32
CA ILE A 84 -10.13 20.81 -25.74
C ILE A 84 -10.17 22.32 -25.41
N PRO A 85 -9.18 22.91 -24.71
CA PRO A 85 -9.18 24.34 -24.38
C PRO A 85 -9.16 25.28 -25.60
N LEU A 86 -8.80 24.78 -26.79
CA LEU A 86 -8.71 25.58 -28.02
C LEU A 86 -9.97 25.51 -28.88
N LEU A 87 -10.90 24.60 -28.56
CA LEU A 87 -12.12 24.39 -29.32
C LEU A 87 -13.11 25.55 -29.13
N ASP A 88 -13.83 25.86 -30.20
CA ASP A 88 -14.99 26.77 -30.16
C ASP A 88 -16.17 26.02 -30.77
N VAL A 89 -16.84 25.28 -29.91
CA VAL A 89 -17.92 24.35 -30.21
C VAL A 89 -19.08 24.61 -29.24
N ASP A 90 -20.24 24.04 -29.55
CA ASP A 90 -21.40 24.14 -28.67
C ASP A 90 -21.11 23.55 -27.27
N GLN A 91 -21.69 24.16 -26.25
CA GLN A 91 -21.47 23.78 -24.86
C GLN A 91 -21.89 22.33 -24.57
N LEU A 92 -23.06 21.90 -25.08
CA LEU A 92 -23.53 20.54 -24.85
C LEU A 92 -22.68 19.53 -25.62
N GLU A 93 -22.18 19.93 -26.79
CA GLU A 93 -21.28 19.10 -27.59
C GLU A 93 -19.97 18.80 -26.86
N ILE A 94 -19.34 19.82 -26.25
CA ILE A 94 -18.08 19.62 -25.52
C ILE A 94 -18.27 18.91 -24.17
N LEU A 95 -19.40 19.13 -23.50
CA LEU A 95 -19.77 18.41 -22.27
C LEU A 95 -19.88 16.90 -22.54
N LYS A 96 -20.59 16.51 -23.61
CA LYS A 96 -20.70 15.11 -24.06
C LYS A 96 -19.35 14.52 -24.42
N PHE A 97 -18.53 15.28 -25.13
CA PHE A 97 -17.19 14.85 -25.53
C PHE A 97 -16.31 14.55 -24.31
N ALA A 98 -16.28 15.47 -23.33
CA ALA A 98 -15.52 15.28 -22.09
C ALA A 98 -16.05 14.10 -21.28
N SER A 99 -17.37 13.96 -21.13
CA SER A 99 -17.98 12.83 -20.41
C SER A 99 -17.57 11.48 -21.00
N ARG A 100 -17.61 11.33 -22.32
CA ARG A 100 -17.21 10.09 -23.01
C ARG A 100 -15.75 9.74 -22.83
N LEU A 101 -14.87 10.73 -22.83
CA LEU A 101 -13.44 10.52 -22.55
C LEU A 101 -13.19 10.12 -21.09
N VAL A 102 -13.99 10.62 -20.15
CA VAL A 102 -13.94 10.19 -18.73
C VAL A 102 -14.44 8.75 -18.62
N ASP A 103 -15.57 8.41 -19.26
CA ASP A 103 -16.15 7.06 -19.24
C ASP A 103 -15.19 6.02 -19.80
N ALA A 104 -14.55 6.30 -20.94
CA ALA A 104 -13.58 5.40 -21.55
C ALA A 104 -12.30 5.22 -20.71
N GLY A 105 -11.95 6.20 -19.86
CA GLY A 105 -10.82 6.09 -18.94
C GLY A 105 -11.10 5.24 -17.69
N GLY A 106 -12.38 4.95 -17.40
CA GLY A 106 -12.78 4.12 -16.27
C GLY A 106 -12.33 4.66 -14.92
N THR A 107 -11.77 3.78 -14.08
CA THR A 107 -11.30 4.11 -12.72
C THR A 107 -9.83 4.51 -12.63
N ASP A 108 -9.15 4.69 -13.77
CA ASP A 108 -7.77 5.14 -13.77
C ASP A 108 -7.66 6.58 -13.23
N MET A 109 -6.61 6.89 -12.47
CA MET A 109 -6.43 8.23 -11.90
C MET A 109 -6.31 9.33 -12.97
N ALA A 110 -5.91 9.00 -14.19
CA ALA A 110 -5.87 9.93 -15.33
C ALA A 110 -7.26 10.19 -15.95
N ALA A 111 -8.28 9.38 -15.66
CA ALA A 111 -9.62 9.50 -16.26
C ALA A 111 -10.28 10.87 -16.01
N GLY A 112 -9.86 11.60 -14.97
CA GLY A 112 -10.35 12.95 -14.67
C GLY A 112 -9.78 14.08 -15.55
N ALA A 113 -8.71 13.83 -16.31
CA ALA A 113 -8.03 14.87 -17.11
C ALA A 113 -8.94 15.62 -18.12
N PRO A 114 -9.88 14.97 -18.82
CA PRO A 114 -10.80 15.67 -19.73
C PRO A 114 -11.69 16.70 -19.01
N SER A 115 -12.08 16.44 -17.75
CA SER A 115 -12.85 17.42 -16.97
C SER A 115 -12.03 18.66 -16.64
N ILE A 116 -10.73 18.51 -16.39
CA ILE A 116 -9.82 19.63 -16.15
C ILE A 116 -9.66 20.45 -17.43
N ALA A 117 -9.43 19.78 -18.57
CA ALA A 117 -9.34 20.43 -19.87
C ALA A 117 -10.62 21.22 -20.23
N LEU A 118 -11.79 20.67 -19.90
CA LEU A 118 -13.07 21.37 -20.02
C LEU A 118 -13.14 22.63 -19.14
N GLY A 119 -12.61 22.58 -17.91
CA GLY A 119 -12.48 23.76 -17.06
C GLY A 119 -11.56 24.83 -17.67
N GLU A 120 -10.48 24.44 -18.33
CA GLU A 120 -9.62 25.40 -19.05
C GLU A 120 -10.32 25.97 -20.31
N TRP A 121 -11.18 25.18 -20.96
CA TRP A 121 -12.03 25.66 -22.05
C TRP A 121 -13.01 26.75 -21.59
N THR A 122 -13.54 26.68 -20.36
CA THR A 122 -14.44 27.73 -19.85
C THR A 122 -13.71 29.06 -19.62
N LYS A 123 -12.42 29.05 -19.25
CA LYS A 123 -11.64 30.28 -19.03
C LYS A 123 -11.42 31.12 -20.29
N ARG A 124 -11.56 30.53 -21.48
CA ARG A 124 -11.33 31.23 -22.76
C ARG A 124 -12.40 32.26 -23.11
N ALA A 125 -13.61 32.15 -22.54
CA ALA A 125 -14.67 33.13 -22.76
C ALA A 125 -15.49 33.35 -21.47
N PRO A 126 -15.65 34.59 -20.99
CA PRO A 126 -16.27 34.89 -19.69
C PRO A 126 -17.70 34.37 -19.49
N ASN A 127 -18.43 34.09 -20.58
CA ASN A 127 -19.81 33.59 -20.54
C ASN A 127 -19.91 32.06 -20.45
N ARG A 128 -18.84 31.32 -20.76
CA ARG A 128 -18.87 29.84 -20.78
C ARG A 128 -19.12 29.20 -19.41
N PRO A 129 -18.47 29.65 -18.31
CA PRO A 129 -18.77 29.10 -16.98
C PRO A 129 -20.26 29.29 -16.62
N GLN A 130 -20.79 30.50 -16.84
CA GLN A 130 -22.17 30.84 -16.53
C GLN A 130 -23.17 29.97 -17.31
N GLY A 131 -22.92 29.72 -18.59
CA GLY A 131 -23.76 28.82 -19.40
C GLY A 131 -23.80 27.39 -18.85
N ILE A 132 -22.67 26.88 -18.36
CA ILE A 132 -22.62 25.56 -17.70
C ILE A 132 -23.39 25.59 -16.38
N TYR A 133 -23.28 26.66 -15.58
CA TYR A 133 -24.01 26.80 -14.32
C TYR A 133 -25.53 26.82 -14.54
N GLU A 134 -26.01 27.56 -15.53
CA GLU A 134 -27.43 27.59 -15.92
C GLU A 134 -27.92 26.22 -16.40
N THR A 135 -27.09 25.53 -17.19
CA THR A 135 -27.41 24.19 -17.69
C THR A 135 -27.44 23.16 -16.56
N ALA A 136 -26.51 23.24 -15.60
CA ALA A 136 -26.51 22.41 -14.41
C ALA A 136 -27.74 22.68 -13.50
N ARG A 137 -28.16 23.95 -13.36
CA ARG A 137 -29.40 24.31 -12.64
C ARG A 137 -30.65 23.71 -13.28
N SER A 138 -30.64 23.49 -14.60
CA SER A 138 -31.73 22.82 -15.30
C SER A 138 -31.75 21.29 -15.13
N GLY A 139 -30.76 20.71 -14.43
CA GLY A 139 -30.67 19.28 -14.18
C GLY A 139 -30.01 18.47 -15.31
N GLU A 140 -29.29 19.13 -16.22
CA GLU A 140 -28.61 18.44 -17.32
C GLU A 140 -27.42 17.60 -16.80
N GLU A 141 -27.41 16.33 -17.18
CA GLU A 141 -26.54 15.30 -16.60
C GLU A 141 -25.05 15.57 -16.81
N HIS A 142 -24.64 15.94 -18.03
CA HIS A 142 -23.22 16.17 -18.33
C HIS A 142 -22.69 17.43 -17.64
N ALA A 143 -23.50 18.50 -17.58
CA ALA A 143 -23.17 19.71 -16.85
C ALA A 143 -23.01 19.45 -15.35
N LEU A 144 -23.92 18.68 -14.73
CA LEU A 144 -23.81 18.28 -13.33
C LEU A 144 -22.54 17.46 -13.07
N ARG A 145 -22.23 16.50 -13.95
CA ARG A 145 -21.04 15.65 -13.84
C ARG A 145 -19.74 16.45 -13.81
N HIS A 146 -19.65 17.53 -14.59
CA HIS A 146 -18.46 18.38 -14.68
C HIS A 146 -18.50 19.61 -13.76
N LEU A 147 -19.64 19.91 -13.13
CA LEU A 147 -19.86 21.12 -12.34
C LEU A 147 -18.78 21.35 -11.28
N SER A 148 -18.45 20.32 -10.51
CA SER A 148 -17.42 20.42 -9.44
C SER A 148 -16.06 20.86 -9.98
N THR A 149 -15.68 20.39 -11.16
CA THR A 149 -14.40 20.73 -11.78
C THR A 149 -14.44 22.12 -12.38
N VAL A 150 -15.54 22.49 -13.06
CA VAL A 150 -15.72 23.83 -13.63
C VAL A 150 -15.69 24.90 -12.54
N LEU A 151 -16.47 24.72 -11.45
CA LEU A 151 -16.46 25.63 -10.31
C LEU A 151 -15.04 25.79 -9.74
N ARG A 152 -14.32 24.68 -9.57
CA ARG A 152 -12.96 24.66 -9.01
C ARG A 152 -11.94 25.35 -9.91
N VAL A 153 -11.96 25.07 -11.22
CA VAL A 153 -10.98 25.60 -12.17
C VAL A 153 -11.15 27.12 -12.35
N ASN A 154 -12.38 27.62 -12.30
CA ASN A 154 -12.66 29.05 -12.36
C ASN A 154 -12.58 29.75 -11.00
N VAL A 155 -12.45 29.00 -9.89
CA VAL A 155 -12.41 29.53 -8.51
C VAL A 155 -13.68 30.32 -8.17
N ASP A 156 -14.83 29.85 -8.67
CA ASP A 156 -16.13 30.50 -8.50
C ASP A 156 -16.78 30.13 -7.16
N VAL A 157 -16.22 30.68 -6.08
CA VAL A 157 -16.68 30.42 -4.71
C VAL A 157 -18.14 30.85 -4.52
N GLN A 158 -18.53 32.03 -5.01
CA GLN A 158 -19.89 32.55 -4.84
C GLN A 158 -20.95 31.69 -5.53
N GLU A 159 -20.71 31.24 -6.76
CA GLU A 159 -21.61 30.30 -7.44
C GLU A 159 -21.69 28.97 -6.70
N SER A 160 -20.56 28.49 -6.16
CA SER A 160 -20.55 27.28 -5.35
C SER A 160 -21.41 27.43 -4.10
N LEU A 161 -21.31 28.56 -3.37
CA LEU A 161 -22.16 28.85 -2.21
C LEU A 161 -23.64 28.87 -2.58
N ILE A 162 -24.00 29.43 -3.74
CA ILE A 162 -25.37 29.43 -4.25
C ILE A 162 -25.85 27.98 -4.47
N PHE A 163 -25.08 27.16 -5.18
CA PHE A 163 -25.44 25.75 -5.39
C PHE A 163 -25.54 24.96 -4.09
N VAL A 164 -24.70 25.22 -3.08
CA VAL A 164 -24.84 24.55 -1.78
C VAL A 164 -26.14 24.93 -1.07
N ARG A 165 -26.57 26.19 -1.19
CA ARG A 165 -27.78 26.70 -0.51
C ARG A 165 -29.07 26.32 -1.23
N THR A 166 -29.09 26.41 -2.56
CA THR A 166 -30.33 26.33 -3.35
C THR A 166 -30.33 25.23 -4.41
N GLY A 167 -29.19 24.58 -4.65
CA GLY A 167 -29.07 23.54 -5.66
C GLY A 167 -29.81 22.26 -5.29
N GLU A 168 -30.26 21.56 -6.33
CA GLU A 168 -30.72 20.18 -6.25
C GLU A 168 -29.58 19.23 -5.81
N HIS A 169 -29.93 18.01 -5.41
CA HIS A 169 -29.03 17.05 -4.77
C HIS A 169 -27.63 16.93 -5.43
N GLU A 170 -27.55 16.59 -6.71
CA GLU A 170 -26.27 16.41 -7.43
C GLU A 170 -25.47 17.70 -7.59
N ALA A 171 -26.16 18.82 -7.80
CA ALA A 171 -25.52 20.13 -7.93
C ALA A 171 -24.90 20.55 -6.58
N LYS A 172 -25.61 20.28 -5.49
CA LYS A 172 -25.16 20.52 -4.12
C LYS A 172 -23.92 19.69 -3.79
N LEU A 173 -23.93 18.38 -4.06
CA LEU A 173 -22.75 17.51 -3.87
C LEU A 173 -21.53 18.01 -4.66
N SER A 174 -21.75 18.40 -5.91
CA SER A 174 -20.70 18.94 -6.78
C SER A 174 -20.11 20.25 -6.26
N ALA A 175 -20.97 21.15 -5.78
CA ALA A 175 -20.54 22.43 -5.23
C ALA A 175 -19.80 22.29 -3.88
N ILE A 176 -20.26 21.40 -3.00
CA ILE A 176 -19.55 21.08 -1.75
C ILE A 176 -18.14 20.54 -2.06
N ARG A 177 -18.03 19.60 -3.00
CA ARG A 177 -16.75 19.05 -3.45
C ARG A 177 -15.83 20.13 -4.03
N ALA A 178 -16.40 21.07 -4.79
CA ALA A 178 -15.65 22.17 -5.37
C ALA A 178 -15.10 23.10 -4.27
N LEU A 179 -15.94 23.54 -3.33
CA LEU A 179 -15.53 24.40 -2.21
C LEU A 179 -14.37 23.80 -1.40
N GLY A 180 -14.45 22.52 -1.07
CA GLY A 180 -13.36 21.84 -0.35
C GLY A 180 -12.04 21.80 -1.12
N ALA A 181 -12.08 21.91 -2.45
CA ALA A 181 -10.91 21.81 -3.31
C ALA A 181 -10.34 23.17 -3.77
N MET A 182 -11.04 24.28 -3.51
CA MET A 182 -10.66 25.63 -3.93
C MET A 182 -9.69 26.31 -2.94
N GLU A 183 -9.05 27.39 -3.39
CA GLU A 183 -8.40 28.35 -2.51
C GLU A 183 -9.42 29.41 -2.09
N LEU A 184 -9.96 29.27 -0.87
CA LEU A 184 -11.13 30.04 -0.44
C LEU A 184 -10.82 31.47 0.01
N GLY A 185 -9.55 31.85 0.24
CA GLY A 185 -9.17 33.21 0.63
C GLY A 185 -10.05 33.80 1.75
N ASP A 186 -10.49 35.05 1.61
CA ASP A 186 -11.32 35.72 2.62
C ASP A 186 -12.70 35.09 2.82
N GLN A 187 -13.14 34.22 1.91
CA GLN A 187 -14.45 33.54 1.95
C GLN A 187 -14.42 32.19 2.68
N TYR A 188 -13.28 31.82 3.26
CA TYR A 188 -13.12 30.54 3.95
C TYR A 188 -14.13 30.31 5.07
N GLU A 189 -14.34 31.31 5.95
CA GLU A 189 -15.28 31.19 7.07
C GLU A 189 -16.72 31.04 6.58
N GLU A 190 -17.13 31.84 5.58
CA GLU A 190 -18.46 31.74 4.99
C GLU A 190 -18.69 30.38 4.31
N ALA A 191 -17.69 29.88 3.59
CA ALA A 191 -17.74 28.58 2.93
C ALA A 191 -17.89 27.43 3.92
N LEU A 192 -17.07 27.40 4.97
CA LEU A 192 -17.19 26.36 6.01
C LEU A 192 -18.52 26.45 6.77
N LEU A 193 -19.00 27.66 7.08
CA LEU A 193 -20.31 27.82 7.71
C LEU A 193 -21.43 27.30 6.80
N THR A 194 -21.36 27.58 5.50
CA THR A 194 -22.35 27.12 4.51
C THR A 194 -22.31 25.60 4.35
N ILE A 195 -21.11 25.00 4.34
CA ILE A 195 -20.92 23.53 4.32
C ILE A 195 -21.49 22.89 5.60
N LEU A 196 -21.23 23.47 6.77
CA LEU A 196 -21.78 23.00 8.05
C LEU A 196 -23.31 23.01 8.03
N GLN A 197 -23.92 24.11 7.59
CA GLN A 197 -25.37 24.24 7.50
C GLN A 197 -26.01 23.20 6.56
N ALA A 198 -25.31 22.80 5.49
CA ALA A 198 -25.81 21.82 4.53
C ALA A 198 -25.91 20.39 5.10
N MET A 199 -25.16 20.06 6.17
CA MET A 199 -25.19 18.73 6.80
C MET A 199 -26.52 18.40 7.48
N HIS A 200 -27.32 19.41 7.86
CA HIS A 200 -28.55 19.21 8.62
C HIS A 200 -29.74 18.67 7.79
N ASN A 201 -29.53 18.22 6.56
CA ASN A 201 -30.60 17.81 5.63
C ASN A 201 -30.98 16.31 5.72
N ASP A 202 -30.59 15.59 6.78
CA ASP A 202 -30.78 14.12 6.95
C ASP A 202 -30.24 13.25 5.80
N ASP A 203 -29.43 13.83 4.91
CA ASP A 203 -28.85 13.17 3.75
C ASP A 203 -27.41 12.73 4.06
N GLU A 204 -27.19 11.42 4.04
CA GLU A 204 -25.89 10.82 4.35
C GLU A 204 -24.81 11.15 3.31
N ALA A 205 -25.16 11.24 2.02
CA ALA A 205 -24.21 11.56 0.97
C ALA A 205 -23.75 13.03 1.08
N ILE A 206 -24.69 13.94 1.35
CA ILE A 206 -24.37 15.35 1.60
C ILE A 206 -23.51 15.49 2.86
N THR A 207 -23.88 14.82 3.95
CA THR A 207 -23.13 14.88 5.21
C THR A 207 -21.68 14.41 5.02
N LEU A 208 -21.49 13.25 4.38
CA LEU A 208 -20.16 12.71 4.10
C LEU A 208 -19.33 13.69 3.25
N ARG A 209 -19.92 14.26 2.19
CA ARG A 209 -19.22 15.22 1.33
C ARG A 209 -18.92 16.53 2.05
N CYS A 210 -19.79 16.99 2.93
CA CYS A 210 -19.53 18.18 3.74
C CYS A 210 -18.34 17.97 4.69
N LEU A 211 -18.31 16.84 5.41
CA LEU A 211 -17.19 16.50 6.29
C LEU A 211 -15.87 16.43 5.50
N GLU A 212 -15.84 15.68 4.40
CA GLU A 212 -14.67 15.58 3.54
C GLU A 212 -14.20 16.96 3.02
N ALA A 213 -15.13 17.77 2.50
CA ALA A 213 -14.83 19.09 1.97
C ALA A 213 -14.31 20.05 3.05
N GLY A 214 -14.87 20.01 4.25
CA GLY A 214 -14.46 20.84 5.38
C GLY A 214 -13.03 20.55 5.81
N TYR A 215 -12.70 19.27 6.05
CA TYR A 215 -11.35 18.86 6.42
C TYR A 215 -10.35 19.08 5.29
N ARG A 216 -10.75 18.87 4.03
CA ARG A 216 -9.90 19.16 2.87
C ARG A 216 -9.59 20.65 2.75
N ALA A 217 -10.58 21.53 2.96
CA ALA A 217 -10.35 22.98 2.94
C ALA A 217 -9.40 23.42 4.06
N ALA A 218 -9.53 22.81 5.24
CA ALA A 218 -8.67 23.04 6.39
C ALA A 218 -7.23 22.57 6.15
N ASP A 219 -7.06 21.36 5.60
CA ASP A 219 -5.78 20.77 5.19
C ASP A 219 -5.05 21.64 4.17
N ARG A 220 -5.75 22.17 3.16
CA ARG A 220 -5.16 23.13 2.19
C ARG A 220 -4.61 24.40 2.84
N ARG A 221 -5.14 24.80 4.00
CA ARG A 221 -4.64 25.93 4.79
C ARG A 221 -3.59 25.53 5.82
N LYS A 222 -3.35 24.23 5.99
CA LYS A 222 -2.48 23.68 7.04
C LYS A 222 -2.94 24.07 8.44
N THR A 223 -4.25 24.10 8.64
CA THR A 223 -4.88 24.45 9.90
C THR A 223 -5.99 23.46 10.22
N PRO A 224 -6.20 23.10 11.50
CA PRO A 224 -7.33 22.25 11.87
C PRO A 224 -8.68 22.86 11.46
N ALA A 225 -9.63 22.00 11.10
CA ALA A 225 -11.01 22.40 10.85
C ALA A 225 -11.65 22.99 12.13
N PRO A 226 -12.68 23.86 12.00
CA PRO A 226 -13.41 24.37 13.14
C PRO A 226 -14.02 23.25 14.00
N ALA A 227 -14.06 23.44 15.32
CA ALA A 227 -14.49 22.41 16.28
C ALA A 227 -15.91 21.85 16.06
N ASP A 228 -16.78 22.55 15.33
CA ASP A 228 -18.10 22.04 14.99
C ASP A 228 -18.05 20.92 13.92
N PHE A 229 -16.99 20.88 13.09
CA PHE A 229 -16.72 19.73 12.23
C PHE A 229 -16.30 18.50 13.03
N ASP A 230 -15.49 18.65 14.08
CA ASP A 230 -15.11 17.54 14.95
C ASP A 230 -16.35 16.91 15.61
N LYS A 231 -17.27 17.74 16.13
CA LYS A 231 -18.53 17.25 16.71
C LYS A 231 -19.40 16.51 15.68
N ALA A 232 -19.50 17.05 14.47
CA ALA A 232 -20.26 16.41 13.39
C ALA A 232 -19.61 15.10 12.94
N LEU A 233 -18.28 15.07 12.87
CA LEU A 233 -17.51 13.87 12.56
C LEU A 233 -17.72 12.80 13.63
N ASP A 234 -17.56 13.14 14.92
CA ASP A 234 -17.76 12.21 16.03
C ASP A 234 -19.15 11.57 15.99
N HIS A 235 -20.19 12.38 15.76
CA HIS A 235 -21.55 11.90 15.61
C HIS A 235 -21.70 10.92 14.44
N TYR A 236 -21.10 11.23 13.29
CA TYR A 236 -21.16 10.37 12.10
C TYR A 236 -20.35 9.08 12.28
N LEU A 237 -19.16 9.15 12.88
CA LEU A 237 -18.29 8.00 13.11
C LEU A 237 -18.86 7.01 14.14
N PHE A 238 -19.68 7.49 15.08
CA PHE A 238 -20.39 6.63 16.05
C PHE A 238 -21.36 5.64 15.38
N THR A 239 -21.75 5.86 14.12
CA THR A 239 -22.62 4.94 13.37
C THR A 239 -21.92 3.64 12.98
N HIS A 240 -20.58 3.63 12.91
CA HIS A 240 -19.76 2.51 12.42
C HIS A 240 -20.19 1.94 11.06
N LYS A 241 -20.89 2.73 10.24
CA LYS A 241 -21.24 2.34 8.87
C LYS A 241 -19.97 2.22 8.00
N PRO A 242 -19.98 1.38 6.96
CA PRO A 242 -18.84 1.27 6.04
C PRO A 242 -18.39 2.61 5.44
N ALA A 243 -19.33 3.50 5.11
CA ALA A 243 -19.04 4.84 4.59
C ALA A 243 -18.35 5.75 5.62
N ALA A 244 -18.75 5.67 6.89
CA ALA A 244 -18.12 6.43 7.99
C ALA A 244 -16.69 5.94 8.27
N ILE A 245 -16.49 4.63 8.28
CA ILE A 245 -15.15 4.03 8.45
C ILE A 245 -14.24 4.39 7.27
N HIS A 246 -14.76 4.32 6.04
CA HIS A 246 -14.02 4.73 4.86
C HIS A 246 -13.66 6.22 4.88
N LEU A 247 -14.59 7.09 5.29
CA LEU A 247 -14.32 8.52 5.48
C LEU A 247 -13.18 8.72 6.50
N ALA A 248 -13.23 8.06 7.66
CA ALA A 248 -12.16 8.18 8.67
C ALA A 248 -10.78 7.77 8.11
N ALA A 249 -10.71 6.65 7.39
CA ALA A 249 -9.47 6.20 6.75
C ALA A 249 -8.98 7.21 5.69
N ASN A 250 -9.89 7.73 4.86
CA ASN A 250 -9.56 8.72 3.84
C ASN A 250 -9.09 10.06 4.44
N LEU A 251 -9.72 10.53 5.52
CA LEU A 251 -9.32 11.76 6.21
C LEU A 251 -7.91 11.63 6.79
N LEU A 252 -7.60 10.51 7.45
CA LEU A 252 -6.26 10.26 7.99
C LEU A 252 -5.18 10.16 6.90
N TRP A 253 -5.53 9.60 5.74
CA TRP A 253 -4.58 9.46 4.63
C TRP A 253 -4.37 10.76 3.84
N MET A 254 -5.46 11.47 3.53
CA MET A 254 -5.42 12.56 2.55
C MET A 254 -5.46 13.95 3.17
N HIS A 255 -5.94 14.09 4.40
CA HIS A 255 -6.30 15.38 5.02
C HIS A 255 -5.81 15.50 6.46
N LEU A 256 -4.68 14.87 6.79
CA LEU A 256 -4.14 14.81 8.15
C LEU A 256 -3.86 16.20 8.74
N GLU A 257 -3.34 17.16 7.95
CA GLU A 257 -3.04 18.52 8.46
C GLU A 257 -4.33 19.32 8.76
N GLY A 258 -5.46 18.91 8.19
CA GLY A 258 -6.78 19.50 8.46
C GLY A 258 -7.48 18.96 9.70
N LEU A 259 -7.00 17.85 10.26
CA LEU A 259 -7.61 17.21 11.44
C LEU A 259 -7.09 17.85 12.74
N SER A 260 -7.98 18.04 13.70
CA SER A 260 -7.56 18.28 15.09
C SER A 260 -7.05 16.97 15.71
N GLU A 261 -6.31 17.07 16.81
CA GLU A 261 -5.86 15.90 17.57
C GLU A 261 -7.03 15.00 18.02
N ASN A 262 -8.17 15.61 18.39
CA ASN A 262 -9.38 14.86 18.75
C ASN A 262 -9.96 14.13 17.53
N ALA A 263 -10.04 14.79 16.39
CA ALA A 263 -10.53 14.19 15.15
C ALA A 263 -9.63 13.03 14.69
N VAL A 264 -8.30 13.15 14.84
CA VAL A 264 -7.36 12.04 14.59
C VAL A 264 -7.68 10.84 15.46
N GLU A 265 -7.82 11.00 16.78
CA GLU A 265 -8.13 9.89 17.67
C GLU A 265 -9.52 9.28 17.39
N SER A 266 -10.53 10.10 17.06
CA SER A 266 -11.85 9.61 16.65
C SER A 266 -11.78 8.80 15.35
N CYS A 267 -11.02 9.25 14.36
CA CYS A 267 -10.78 8.50 13.13
C CYS A 267 -10.05 7.18 13.41
N LEU A 268 -8.96 7.20 14.18
CA LEU A 268 -8.19 6.01 14.56
C LEU A 268 -9.06 4.98 15.29
N ASN A 269 -9.93 5.42 16.19
CA ASN A 269 -10.87 4.53 16.87
C ASN A 269 -11.92 3.95 15.91
N SER A 270 -12.45 4.76 14.99
CA SER A 270 -13.46 4.32 14.02
C SER A 270 -12.93 3.24 13.07
N ILE A 271 -11.72 3.43 12.52
CA ILE A 271 -11.14 2.50 11.52
C ILE A 271 -10.88 1.09 12.08
N THR A 272 -10.78 0.92 13.40
CA THR A 272 -10.69 -0.42 14.02
C THR A 272 -11.95 -1.29 13.84
N HIS A 273 -13.04 -0.73 13.33
CA HIS A 273 -14.30 -1.44 13.06
C HIS A 273 -14.45 -1.85 11.58
N VAL A 274 -13.41 -1.70 10.76
CA VAL A 274 -13.44 -2.03 9.33
C VAL A 274 -13.81 -3.50 9.10
N ASP A 275 -14.66 -3.77 8.11
CA ASP A 275 -14.93 -5.14 7.64
C ASP A 275 -13.67 -5.67 6.95
N PRO A 276 -13.11 -6.82 7.36
CA PRO A 276 -11.96 -7.46 6.71
C PRO A 276 -12.13 -7.69 5.20
N LYS A 277 -13.36 -7.74 4.68
CA LYS A 277 -13.62 -7.89 3.24
C LYS A 277 -13.46 -6.60 2.43
N ASN A 278 -13.36 -5.44 3.08
CA ASN A 278 -13.27 -4.15 2.41
C ASN A 278 -11.80 -3.77 2.13
N ALA A 279 -11.20 -4.48 1.17
CA ALA A 279 -9.79 -4.32 0.80
C ALA A 279 -9.42 -2.86 0.44
N GLY A 280 -10.31 -2.13 -0.24
CA GLY A 280 -10.07 -0.73 -0.58
C GLY A 280 -9.92 0.17 0.65
N THR A 281 -10.74 -0.03 1.67
CA THR A 281 -10.63 0.74 2.92
C THR A 281 -9.41 0.33 3.73
N ILE A 282 -9.05 -0.95 3.74
CA ILE A 282 -7.82 -1.43 4.38
C ILE A 282 -6.57 -0.82 3.71
N SER A 283 -6.56 -0.70 2.39
CA SER A 283 -5.49 -0.01 1.65
C SER A 283 -5.38 1.47 2.04
N HIS A 284 -6.51 2.18 2.22
CA HIS A 284 -6.47 3.55 2.73
C HIS A 284 -5.90 3.62 4.16
N ILE A 285 -6.24 2.65 5.02
CA ILE A 285 -5.68 2.56 6.38
C ILE A 285 -4.16 2.32 6.32
N ASP A 286 -3.68 1.46 5.42
CA ASP A 286 -2.24 1.23 5.21
C ASP A 286 -1.53 2.52 4.80
N HIS A 287 -2.08 3.29 3.86
CA HIS A 287 -1.47 4.55 3.48
C HIS A 287 -1.53 5.63 4.59
N ALA A 288 -2.61 5.68 5.37
CA ALA A 288 -2.71 6.55 6.54
C ALA A 288 -1.66 6.18 7.61
N ALA A 289 -1.52 4.89 7.91
CA ALA A 289 -0.56 4.39 8.88
C ALA A 289 0.89 4.60 8.41
N TYR A 290 1.18 4.40 7.13
CA TYR A 290 2.46 4.78 6.51
C TYR A 290 2.81 6.24 6.81
N GLN A 291 1.90 7.19 6.58
CA GLN A 291 2.15 8.60 6.82
C GLN A 291 2.40 8.90 8.31
N LEU A 292 1.61 8.30 9.20
CA LEU A 292 1.78 8.45 10.64
C LEU A 292 3.15 7.95 11.11
N VAL A 293 3.62 6.81 10.59
CA VAL A 293 5.00 6.33 10.87
C VAL A 293 6.02 7.35 10.40
N THR A 294 5.91 7.84 9.16
CA THR A 294 6.86 8.82 8.62
C THR A 294 6.88 10.16 9.36
N ASN A 295 5.81 10.47 10.10
CA ASN A 295 5.69 11.66 10.95
C ASN A 295 6.11 11.39 12.42
N GLY A 296 6.71 10.23 12.71
CA GLY A 296 7.21 9.89 14.05
C GLY A 296 6.15 9.37 15.02
N HIS A 297 5.00 8.93 14.53
CA HIS A 297 3.89 8.39 15.36
C HIS A 297 3.82 6.85 15.35
N SER A 298 4.96 6.17 15.25
CA SER A 298 5.05 4.70 15.20
C SER A 298 4.33 4.00 16.35
N GLY A 299 4.43 4.51 17.58
CA GLY A 299 3.71 3.94 18.74
C GLY A 299 2.19 3.97 18.62
N ARG A 300 1.61 5.01 17.99
CA ARG A 300 0.16 5.07 17.73
C ARG A 300 -0.25 4.04 16.68
N VAL A 301 0.58 3.88 15.64
CA VAL A 301 0.38 2.90 14.59
C VAL A 301 0.49 1.48 15.13
N ALA A 302 1.44 1.20 16.03
CA ALA A 302 1.56 -0.08 16.71
C ALA A 302 0.24 -0.47 17.43
N ARG A 303 -0.31 0.45 18.22
CA ARG A 303 -1.59 0.28 18.93
C ARG A 303 -2.77 0.10 17.97
N LEU A 304 -2.82 0.89 16.89
CA LEU A 304 -3.86 0.78 15.86
C LEU A 304 -3.86 -0.62 15.23
N LEU A 305 -2.70 -1.08 14.75
CA LEU A 305 -2.57 -2.37 14.08
C LEU A 305 -2.90 -3.53 15.02
N SER A 306 -2.45 -3.48 16.28
CA SER A 306 -2.87 -4.44 17.31
C SER A 306 -4.39 -4.51 17.43
N ASN A 307 -5.05 -3.36 17.65
CA ASN A 307 -6.50 -3.32 17.83
C ASN A 307 -7.25 -3.85 16.61
N LEU A 308 -6.81 -3.48 15.40
CA LEU A 308 -7.44 -3.88 14.16
C LEU A 308 -7.30 -5.38 13.91
N ILE A 309 -6.10 -5.93 14.08
CA ILE A 309 -5.81 -7.36 13.87
C ILE A 309 -6.56 -8.21 14.90
N GLU A 310 -6.52 -7.83 16.18
CA GLU A 310 -7.24 -8.54 17.25
C GLU A 310 -8.75 -8.51 17.06
N ARG A 311 -9.35 -7.35 16.74
CA ARG A 311 -10.80 -7.23 16.48
C ARG A 311 -11.25 -8.01 15.25
N SER A 312 -10.37 -8.16 14.26
CA SER A 312 -10.67 -8.95 13.07
C SER A 312 -10.56 -10.46 13.30
N GLU A 313 -10.10 -10.90 14.48
CA GLU A 313 -9.74 -12.29 14.80
C GLU A 313 -8.69 -12.86 13.84
N GLY A 314 -7.73 -12.01 13.42
CA GLY A 314 -6.67 -12.38 12.48
C GLY A 314 -7.13 -12.52 11.02
N ARG A 315 -8.35 -12.11 10.66
CA ARG A 315 -8.78 -12.01 9.25
C ARG A 315 -8.07 -10.89 8.50
N ILE A 316 -7.67 -9.84 9.21
CA ILE A 316 -6.72 -8.85 8.74
C ILE A 316 -5.39 -9.17 9.41
N THR A 317 -4.32 -9.22 8.62
CA THR A 317 -2.95 -9.48 9.09
C THR A 317 -2.03 -8.34 8.65
N LEU A 318 -0.80 -8.34 9.16
CA LEU A 318 0.23 -7.37 8.76
C LEU A 318 0.58 -7.43 7.27
N ASP A 319 0.27 -8.54 6.58
CA ASP A 319 0.45 -8.63 5.12
C ASP A 319 -0.49 -7.69 4.35
N SER A 320 -1.59 -7.23 4.96
CA SER A 320 -2.44 -6.18 4.40
C SER A 320 -1.84 -4.77 4.53
N PHE A 321 -0.70 -4.63 5.22
CA PHE A 321 -0.09 -3.34 5.59
C PHE A 321 1.37 -3.24 5.11
N ASP A 322 1.64 -3.67 3.88
CA ASP A 322 2.98 -3.68 3.29
C ASP A 322 3.63 -2.29 3.28
N SER A 323 2.87 -1.23 2.97
CA SER A 323 3.43 0.13 2.94
C SER A 323 3.85 0.56 4.35
N THR A 324 2.98 0.35 5.33
CA THR A 324 3.25 0.69 6.73
C THR A 324 4.44 -0.09 7.27
N PHE A 325 4.52 -1.39 6.97
CA PHE A 325 5.63 -2.22 7.42
C PHE A 325 6.97 -1.74 6.83
N HIS A 326 6.98 -1.42 5.53
CA HIS A 326 8.15 -0.82 4.88
C HIS A 326 8.52 0.54 5.48
N ALA A 327 7.54 1.35 5.94
CA ALA A 327 7.83 2.60 6.64
C ALA A 327 8.57 2.35 7.96
N LEU A 328 8.14 1.34 8.73
CA LEU A 328 8.80 0.95 9.99
C LEU A 328 10.23 0.46 9.74
N GLU A 329 10.45 -0.33 8.69
CA GLU A 329 11.79 -0.78 8.29
C GLU A 329 12.69 0.39 7.86
N ARG A 330 12.15 1.34 7.08
CA ARG A 330 12.91 2.50 6.57
C ARG A 330 13.28 3.50 7.65
N ASP A 331 12.41 3.69 8.65
CA ASP A 331 12.66 4.62 9.76
C ASP A 331 13.86 4.18 10.62
N GLY A 332 14.10 2.88 10.68
CA GLY A 332 15.31 2.29 11.23
C GLY A 332 15.03 0.96 11.93
N PRO A 333 16.06 0.11 12.08
CA PRO A 333 15.89 -1.20 12.71
C PRO A 333 15.43 -1.09 14.18
N ASP A 334 15.75 0.01 14.86
CA ASP A 334 15.29 0.29 16.24
C ASP A 334 13.80 0.64 16.31
N THR A 335 13.25 1.35 15.31
CA THR A 335 11.81 1.68 15.26
C THR A 335 10.97 0.43 15.08
N LEU A 336 11.37 -0.45 14.17
CA LEU A 336 10.73 -1.75 13.99
C LEU A 336 10.84 -2.59 15.27
N GLY A 337 12.03 -2.64 15.87
CA GLY A 337 12.25 -3.38 17.11
C GLY A 337 11.40 -2.89 18.29
N HIS A 338 11.30 -1.57 18.48
CA HIS A 338 10.41 -0.98 19.48
C HIS A 338 8.94 -1.37 19.23
N THR A 339 8.50 -1.32 17.98
CA THR A 339 7.14 -1.69 17.58
C THR A 339 6.86 -3.18 17.87
N VAL A 340 7.82 -4.06 17.55
CA VAL A 340 7.74 -5.50 17.88
C VAL A 340 7.64 -5.72 19.38
N LEU A 341 8.42 -4.98 20.19
CA LEU A 341 8.32 -5.06 21.65
C LEU A 341 6.93 -4.66 22.16
N CYS A 342 6.37 -3.55 21.67
CA CYS A 342 5.00 -3.14 22.03
C CYS A 342 3.98 -4.23 21.69
N TRP A 343 4.11 -4.85 20.52
CA TRP A 343 3.23 -5.95 20.12
C TRP A 343 3.38 -7.18 21.01
N LEU A 344 4.59 -7.57 21.39
CA LEU A 344 4.81 -8.72 22.29
C LEU A 344 4.38 -8.46 23.75
N LEU A 345 4.46 -7.20 24.20
CA LEU A 345 4.11 -6.79 25.56
C LEU A 345 2.61 -6.66 25.77
N ASP A 346 1.93 -5.97 24.85
CA ASP A 346 0.55 -5.51 25.04
C ASP A 346 -0.42 -6.13 24.01
N GLY A 347 0.10 -6.91 23.05
CA GLY A 347 -0.69 -7.54 21.99
C GLY A 347 -1.36 -8.84 22.39
N GLY A 348 -2.36 -9.24 21.59
CA GLY A 348 -3.01 -10.53 21.69
C GLY A 348 -2.39 -11.59 20.78
N ARG A 349 -3.04 -12.75 20.71
CA ARG A 349 -2.53 -13.91 19.93
C ARG A 349 -2.45 -13.61 18.43
N HIS A 350 -3.39 -12.84 17.88
CA HIS A 350 -3.47 -12.63 16.44
C HIS A 350 -2.37 -11.70 15.95
N ILE A 351 -2.08 -10.61 16.67
CA ILE A 351 -0.95 -9.73 16.34
C ILE A 351 0.38 -10.49 16.52
N HIS A 352 0.56 -11.27 17.60
CA HIS A 352 1.78 -12.06 17.76
C HIS A 352 2.02 -13.02 16.59
N SER A 353 0.98 -13.76 16.18
CA SER A 353 1.05 -14.67 15.04
C SER A 353 1.36 -13.94 13.74
N SER A 354 0.74 -12.78 13.53
CA SER A 354 0.90 -11.96 12.35
C SER A 354 2.30 -11.32 12.27
N VAL A 355 2.87 -10.91 13.41
CA VAL A 355 4.25 -10.42 13.49
C VAL A 355 5.22 -11.55 13.21
N ALA A 356 5.00 -12.72 13.82
CA ALA A 356 5.85 -13.89 13.61
C ALA A 356 5.92 -14.29 12.13
N SER A 357 4.79 -14.34 11.43
CA SER A 357 4.76 -14.67 9.99
C SER A 357 5.45 -13.64 9.12
N ARG A 358 5.48 -12.37 9.55
CA ARG A 358 6.08 -11.27 8.81
C ARG A 358 7.59 -11.18 9.00
N ILE A 359 8.07 -11.31 10.23
CA ILE A 359 9.49 -11.10 10.55
C ILE A 359 10.31 -12.37 10.52
N SER A 360 9.72 -13.52 10.85
CA SER A 360 10.43 -14.80 10.94
C SER A 360 10.40 -15.46 9.57
N SER A 361 11.58 -15.75 9.02
CA SER A 361 11.66 -16.56 7.80
C SER A 361 12.86 -17.47 7.84
N ILE A 362 12.72 -18.63 7.23
CA ILE A 362 13.75 -19.64 7.15
C ILE A 362 14.94 -19.12 6.33
N GLY A 363 16.16 -19.32 6.82
CA GLY A 363 17.40 -19.07 6.07
C GLY A 363 17.87 -17.62 6.01
N LYS A 364 17.49 -16.78 6.98
CA LYS A 364 18.04 -15.41 7.11
C LYS A 364 19.45 -15.44 7.71
N ASP A 365 20.35 -14.64 7.13
CA ASP A 365 21.74 -14.48 7.59
C ASP A 365 21.91 -13.33 8.60
N SER A 366 20.86 -12.53 8.84
CA SER A 366 20.91 -11.37 9.74
C SER A 366 19.63 -11.23 10.56
N ALA A 367 19.77 -10.66 11.76
CA ALA A 367 18.63 -10.30 12.60
C ALA A 367 17.69 -9.32 11.86
N PRO A 368 16.36 -9.52 11.94
CA PRO A 368 15.40 -8.71 11.20
C PRO A 368 15.18 -7.29 11.77
N PHE A 369 15.60 -7.04 13.02
CA PHE A 369 15.47 -5.74 13.69
C PHE A 369 16.52 -5.60 14.80
N SER A 370 16.64 -4.41 15.40
CA SER A 370 17.48 -4.15 16.57
C SER A 370 16.65 -3.53 17.68
N ILE A 371 17.10 -3.66 18.93
CA ILE A 371 16.42 -3.09 20.10
C ILE A 371 17.33 -2.05 20.73
N ALA A 372 16.84 -0.81 20.80
CA ALA A 372 17.48 0.24 21.57
C ALA A 372 17.28 0.03 23.07
N ALA A 373 18.28 0.39 23.88
CA ALA A 373 18.22 0.30 25.34
C ALA A 373 16.99 1.01 25.94
N SER A 374 16.59 2.15 25.35
CA SER A 374 15.43 2.94 25.77
C SER A 374 14.08 2.26 25.52
N SER A 375 14.04 1.23 24.68
CA SER A 375 12.81 0.51 24.33
C SER A 375 12.56 -0.71 25.23
N LEU A 376 13.55 -1.12 26.03
CA LEU A 376 13.39 -2.27 26.93
C LEU A 376 12.47 -1.92 28.11
N PRO A 377 11.64 -2.88 28.57
CA PRO A 377 10.85 -2.70 29.78
C PRO A 377 11.74 -2.43 31.00
N GLU A 378 11.28 -1.56 31.90
CA GLU A 378 12.00 -1.28 33.16
C GLU A 378 11.91 -2.45 34.14
N SER A 379 10.80 -3.20 34.13
CA SER A 379 10.58 -4.32 35.06
C SER A 379 11.39 -5.56 34.65
N PRO A 380 12.16 -6.16 35.57
CA PRO A 380 12.80 -7.45 35.36
C PRO A 380 11.83 -8.56 34.92
N SER A 381 10.61 -8.58 35.48
CA SER A 381 9.60 -9.58 35.10
C SER A 381 9.16 -9.42 33.64
N ASP A 382 8.95 -8.18 33.20
CA ASP A 382 8.57 -7.88 31.82
C ASP A 382 9.70 -8.21 30.84
N GLN A 383 10.97 -8.02 31.24
CA GLN A 383 12.12 -8.41 30.44
C GLN A 383 12.20 -9.92 30.20
N ILE A 384 11.95 -10.74 31.22
CA ILE A 384 11.89 -12.21 31.07
C ILE A 384 10.68 -12.59 30.20
N PHE A 385 9.53 -11.98 30.45
CA PHE A 385 8.30 -12.22 29.70
C PHE A 385 8.50 -12.00 28.19
N ILE A 386 9.10 -10.88 27.77
CA ILE A 386 9.38 -10.62 26.35
C ILE A 386 10.40 -11.59 25.76
N CYS A 387 11.40 -12.05 26.54
CA CYS A 387 12.35 -13.06 26.08
C CYS A 387 11.63 -14.36 25.76
N ARG A 388 10.79 -14.85 26.69
CA ARG A 388 9.98 -16.06 26.47
C ARG A 388 9.04 -15.89 25.28
N LYS A 389 8.32 -14.76 25.19
CA LYS A 389 7.44 -14.45 24.05
C LYS A 389 8.18 -14.48 22.72
N SER A 390 9.35 -13.85 22.65
CA SER A 390 10.16 -13.83 21.43
C SER A 390 10.58 -15.22 20.99
N ILE A 391 11.02 -16.07 21.93
CA ILE A 391 11.38 -17.46 21.64
C ILE A 391 10.15 -18.25 21.21
N GLY A 392 9.04 -18.14 21.95
CA GLY A 392 7.80 -18.84 21.64
C GLY A 392 7.30 -18.55 20.22
N TRP A 393 7.24 -17.28 19.83
CA TRP A 393 6.67 -16.86 18.54
C TRP A 393 7.65 -16.91 17.37
N PHE A 394 8.93 -16.61 17.59
CA PHE A 394 9.92 -16.50 16.51
C PHE A 394 10.84 -17.72 16.41
N TYR A 395 10.57 -18.81 17.14
CA TYR A 395 11.42 -20.01 17.19
C TYR A 395 11.93 -20.50 15.83
N ILE A 396 11.12 -20.41 14.76
CA ILE A 396 11.48 -20.86 13.40
C ILE A 396 12.62 -20.04 12.77
N ASP A 397 12.83 -18.81 13.23
CA ASP A 397 13.94 -17.94 12.83
C ASP A 397 14.80 -17.68 14.08
N PRO A 398 15.89 -18.44 14.26
CA PRO A 398 16.73 -18.32 15.45
C PRO A 398 17.30 -16.92 15.68
N LEU A 399 17.57 -16.16 14.61
CA LEU A 399 18.13 -14.82 14.72
C LEU A 399 17.06 -13.82 15.17
N ALA A 400 15.82 -13.97 14.71
CA ALA A 400 14.69 -13.21 15.23
C ALA A 400 14.42 -13.52 16.72
N ALA A 401 14.45 -14.81 17.09
CA ALA A 401 14.18 -15.26 18.46
C ALA A 401 15.25 -14.78 19.47
N ILE A 402 16.52 -14.72 19.07
CA ILE A 402 17.62 -14.35 19.99
C ILE A 402 17.82 -12.83 20.14
N THR A 403 17.26 -12.03 19.23
CA THR A 403 17.46 -10.57 19.19
C THR A 403 17.05 -9.88 20.50
N ILE A 404 15.87 -10.23 21.04
CA ILE A 404 15.36 -9.64 22.30
C ILE A 404 16.17 -10.13 23.52
N PRO A 405 16.42 -11.45 23.71
CA PRO A 405 17.31 -11.94 24.76
C PRO A 405 18.69 -11.26 24.80
N LEU A 406 19.33 -11.05 23.64
CA LEU A 406 20.63 -10.37 23.59
C LEU A 406 20.53 -8.89 23.98
N ALA A 407 19.48 -8.19 23.56
CA ALA A 407 19.24 -6.82 23.99
C ALA A 407 19.07 -6.72 25.52
N VAL A 408 18.33 -7.66 26.12
CA VAL A 408 18.17 -7.73 27.59
C VAL A 408 19.50 -8.03 28.28
N LEU A 409 20.35 -8.91 27.74
CA LEU A 409 21.70 -9.15 28.29
C LEU A 409 22.63 -7.95 28.15
N LYS A 410 22.46 -7.14 27.11
CA LYS A 410 23.28 -5.96 26.85
C LYS A 410 22.92 -4.80 27.78
N ASP A 411 21.65 -4.45 27.80
CA ASP A 411 21.15 -3.17 28.32
C ASP A 411 20.06 -3.33 29.40
N GLY A 412 19.61 -4.56 29.69
CA GLY A 412 18.56 -4.86 30.66
C GLY A 412 19.03 -5.04 32.11
N SER A 413 18.15 -5.60 32.95
CA SER A 413 18.43 -5.83 34.37
C SER A 413 19.43 -6.98 34.56
N ARG A 414 20.41 -6.77 35.46
CA ARG A 414 21.36 -7.83 35.82
C ARG A 414 20.73 -8.98 36.59
N GLU A 415 19.57 -8.76 37.19
CA GLU A 415 18.85 -9.77 37.97
C GLU A 415 18.37 -10.93 37.10
N VAL A 416 18.05 -10.65 35.83
CA VAL A 416 17.48 -11.64 34.91
C VAL A 416 18.53 -12.30 34.02
N ALA A 417 19.79 -11.87 34.09
CA ALA A 417 20.84 -12.29 33.17
C ALA A 417 21.03 -13.83 33.12
N ASN A 418 21.05 -14.49 34.28
CA ASN A 418 21.19 -15.96 34.34
C ASN A 418 19.99 -16.69 33.73
N GLU A 419 18.78 -16.16 33.93
CA GLU A 419 17.57 -16.73 33.39
C GLU A 419 17.52 -16.54 31.85
N VAL A 420 17.90 -15.36 31.36
CA VAL A 420 18.02 -15.11 29.93
C VAL A 420 19.09 -15.99 29.28
N LEU A 421 20.25 -16.18 29.92
CA LEU A 421 21.27 -17.14 29.46
C LEU A 421 20.72 -18.57 29.40
N SER A 422 19.87 -18.96 30.36
CA SER A 422 19.24 -20.28 30.35
C SER A 422 18.27 -20.45 29.18
N LEU A 423 17.50 -19.40 28.83
CA LEU A 423 16.59 -19.38 27.69
C LEU A 423 17.32 -19.41 26.34
N ILE A 424 18.50 -18.75 26.25
CA ILE A 424 19.36 -18.83 25.07
C ILE A 424 19.96 -20.23 24.95
N TYR A 425 20.35 -20.86 26.06
CA TYR A 425 20.85 -22.23 26.03
C TYR A 425 19.75 -23.23 25.60
N ASP A 426 18.60 -23.21 26.28
CA ASP A 426 17.45 -24.09 26.05
C ASP A 426 16.17 -23.23 25.91
N PRO A 427 15.56 -23.17 24.72
CA PRO A 427 15.69 -24.13 23.62
C PRO A 427 16.66 -23.75 22.49
N LEU A 428 17.14 -22.49 22.42
CA LEU A 428 17.74 -21.99 21.17
C LEU A 428 19.06 -22.69 20.79
N LEU A 429 20.06 -22.72 21.68
CA LEU A 429 21.33 -23.37 21.39
C LEU A 429 21.24 -24.90 21.37
N LEU A 430 20.25 -25.52 22.01
CA LEU A 430 20.03 -26.95 21.85
C LEU A 430 19.42 -27.30 20.50
N SER A 431 18.70 -26.37 19.88
CA SER A 431 18.04 -26.57 18.60
C SER A 431 18.88 -26.16 17.40
N TYR A 432 19.68 -25.10 17.52
CA TYR A 432 20.40 -24.49 16.40
C TYR A 432 21.92 -24.49 16.63
N ASP A 433 22.65 -25.09 15.70
CA ASP A 433 24.10 -25.32 15.70
C ASP A 433 24.89 -24.32 14.84
N SER A 434 24.24 -23.59 13.93
CA SER A 434 24.95 -22.79 12.92
C SER A 434 24.81 -21.27 13.11
N ALA A 435 23.66 -20.70 12.73
CA ALA A 435 23.47 -19.25 12.64
C ALA A 435 23.58 -18.57 14.01
N ILE A 436 22.97 -19.16 15.04
CA ILE A 436 23.05 -18.64 16.41
C ILE A 436 24.49 -18.63 16.92
N VAL A 437 25.23 -19.72 16.73
CA VAL A 437 26.61 -19.83 17.25
C VAL A 437 27.49 -18.73 16.67
N LYS A 438 27.46 -18.56 15.34
CA LYS A 438 28.19 -17.48 14.65
C LYS A 438 27.78 -16.10 15.16
N HIS A 439 26.48 -15.89 15.39
CA HIS A 439 25.97 -14.61 15.88
C HIS A 439 26.43 -14.31 17.31
N LEU A 440 26.43 -15.32 18.19
CA LEU A 440 26.93 -15.20 19.56
C LEU A 440 28.44 -14.99 19.60
N GLU A 441 29.21 -15.69 18.78
CA GLU A 441 30.67 -15.49 18.66
C GLU A 441 31.01 -14.06 18.24
N ALA A 442 30.29 -13.52 17.26
CA ALA A 442 30.44 -12.11 16.86
C ALA A 442 30.09 -11.16 18.02
N TYR A 443 28.98 -11.40 18.71
CA TYR A 443 28.55 -10.60 19.86
C TYR A 443 29.57 -10.61 21.02
N ILE A 444 30.21 -11.76 21.27
CA ILE A 444 31.29 -11.89 22.26
C ILE A 444 32.54 -11.14 21.80
N ALA A 445 32.92 -11.25 20.53
CA ALA A 445 34.08 -10.58 19.96
C ALA A 445 33.96 -9.04 20.05
N ASP A 446 32.75 -8.51 19.95
CA ASP A 446 32.44 -7.08 20.11
C ASP A 446 32.53 -6.59 21.56
N GLY A 447 32.80 -7.48 22.53
CA GLY A 447 33.09 -7.13 23.92
C GLY A 447 31.85 -6.70 24.73
N HIS A 448 30.66 -7.15 24.35
CA HIS A 448 29.42 -6.81 25.01
C HIS A 448 29.30 -7.40 26.44
N PRO A 449 28.45 -6.82 27.31
CA PRO A 449 28.16 -7.37 28.63
C PRO A 449 27.69 -8.84 28.58
N ASN A 450 27.91 -9.57 29.68
CA ASN A 450 27.56 -10.99 29.82
C ASN A 450 28.27 -11.96 28.84
N SER A 451 29.32 -11.51 28.14
CA SER A 451 30.16 -12.36 27.28
C SER A 451 30.69 -13.62 28.01
N ALA A 452 31.05 -13.52 29.28
CA ALA A 452 31.52 -14.68 30.06
C ALA A 452 30.45 -15.78 30.19
N GLY A 453 29.19 -15.41 30.42
CA GLY A 453 28.08 -16.37 30.48
C GLY A 453 27.75 -16.97 29.11
N LEU A 454 27.87 -16.18 28.04
CA LEU A 454 27.70 -16.68 26.67
C LEU A 454 28.81 -17.69 26.29
N ILE A 455 30.05 -17.45 26.68
CA ILE A 455 31.17 -18.40 26.50
C ILE A 455 30.89 -19.71 27.25
N GLU A 456 30.35 -19.63 28.47
CA GLU A 456 30.03 -20.81 29.28
C GLU A 456 28.94 -21.68 28.63
N ILE A 457 27.85 -21.08 28.14
CA ILE A 457 26.78 -21.84 27.48
C ILE A 457 27.22 -22.42 26.13
N LEU A 458 28.11 -21.74 25.39
CA LEU A 458 28.73 -22.28 24.17
C LEU A 458 29.63 -23.49 24.49
N ALA A 459 30.48 -23.38 25.51
CA ALA A 459 31.31 -24.50 25.95
C ALA A 459 30.46 -25.70 26.44
N LYS A 460 29.32 -25.41 27.08
CA LYS A 460 28.36 -26.45 27.50
C LYS A 460 27.73 -27.16 26.29
N LYS A 461 27.37 -26.42 25.25
CA LYS A 461 26.89 -26.98 23.97
C LYS A 461 27.96 -27.85 23.31
N ASP A 462 29.20 -27.39 23.23
CA ASP A 462 30.31 -28.17 22.64
C ASP A 462 30.59 -29.45 23.42
N SER A 463 30.51 -29.40 24.75
CA SER A 463 30.63 -30.57 25.62
C SER A 463 29.50 -31.58 25.37
N LEU A 464 28.25 -31.10 25.22
CA LEU A 464 27.12 -31.96 24.87
C LEU A 464 27.35 -32.64 23.52
N LYS A 465 27.75 -31.88 22.49
CA LYS A 465 28.04 -32.40 21.15
C LYS A 465 29.16 -33.43 21.17
N SER A 466 30.26 -33.13 21.85
CA SER A 466 31.38 -34.07 22.03
C SER A 466 30.96 -35.34 22.77
N GLY A 467 29.99 -35.24 23.68
CA GLY A 467 29.41 -36.40 24.37
C GLY A 467 28.50 -37.27 23.47
N MET A 468 28.01 -36.72 22.36
CA MET A 468 27.20 -37.45 21.36
C MET A 468 28.04 -38.08 20.25
N ASP A 469 29.30 -37.68 20.10
CA ASP A 469 30.22 -38.24 19.11
C ASP A 469 30.37 -39.76 19.29
N GLY A 470 30.14 -40.52 18.20
CA GLY A 470 30.24 -41.97 18.18
C GLY A 470 28.91 -42.70 18.46
N ILE A 471 27.83 -41.99 18.83
CA ILE A 471 26.49 -42.61 18.96
C ILE A 471 26.00 -43.14 17.61
N GLU A 472 26.34 -42.47 16.51
CA GLU A 472 26.00 -42.90 15.14
C GLU A 472 26.61 -44.24 14.73
N GLN A 473 27.66 -44.67 15.43
CA GLN A 473 28.34 -45.96 15.22
C GLN A 473 27.64 -47.11 15.96
N LEU A 474 26.73 -46.81 16.89
CA LEU A 474 25.91 -47.81 17.58
C LEU A 474 24.85 -48.33 16.62
N VAL A 475 25.02 -49.56 16.14
CA VAL A 475 24.13 -50.22 15.17
C VAL A 475 22.70 -50.30 15.73
N GLU A 476 22.55 -50.44 17.04
CA GLU A 476 21.27 -50.49 17.75
C GLU A 476 20.48 -49.16 17.70
N MET A 477 21.18 -48.04 17.50
CA MET A 477 20.59 -46.70 17.43
C MET A 477 20.36 -46.24 15.98
N GLN A 478 20.78 -47.03 14.99
CA GLN A 478 20.56 -46.69 13.59
C GLN A 478 19.08 -46.89 13.21
N PRO A 479 18.43 -45.89 12.61
CA PRO A 479 17.08 -46.07 12.09
C PRO A 479 17.07 -47.17 11.02
N SER A 480 16.00 -47.95 10.98
CA SER A 480 15.79 -48.97 9.95
C SER A 480 15.79 -48.34 8.55
N GLU A 481 16.16 -49.12 7.52
CA GLU A 481 16.12 -48.67 6.12
C GLU A 481 14.76 -48.06 5.74
N ARG A 482 13.66 -48.64 6.25
CA ARG A 482 12.30 -48.11 6.04
C ARG A 482 12.13 -46.72 6.65
N GLN A 483 12.67 -46.47 7.84
CA GLN A 483 12.59 -45.16 8.49
C GLN A 483 13.43 -44.12 7.75
N ARG A 484 14.62 -44.49 7.28
CA ARG A 484 15.46 -43.60 6.46
C ARG A 484 14.79 -43.24 5.13
N GLU A 485 14.14 -44.20 4.47
CA GLU A 485 13.42 -43.93 3.23
C GLU A 485 12.19 -43.05 3.48
N THR A 486 11.45 -43.30 4.57
CA THR A 486 10.31 -42.46 4.98
C THR A 486 10.76 -41.03 5.26
N GLU A 487 11.87 -40.86 5.96
CA GLU A 487 12.44 -39.56 6.29
C GLU A 487 12.94 -38.82 5.05
N ARG A 488 13.60 -39.52 4.11
CA ARG A 488 13.99 -38.94 2.82
C ARG A 488 12.79 -38.45 2.01
N ILE A 489 11.71 -39.23 1.95
CA ILE A 489 10.48 -38.83 1.26
C ILE A 489 9.88 -37.60 1.94
N TYR A 490 9.79 -37.61 3.27
CA TYR A 490 9.30 -36.47 4.04
C TYR A 490 10.11 -35.19 3.76
N TRP A 491 11.45 -35.29 3.71
CA TRP A 491 12.31 -34.16 3.38
C TRP A 491 12.16 -33.66 1.96
N GLN A 492 11.96 -34.57 1.00
CA GLN A 492 11.73 -34.19 -0.38
C GLN A 492 10.42 -33.41 -0.51
N ASP A 493 9.35 -33.87 0.14
CA ASP A 493 8.05 -33.19 0.18
C ASP A 493 8.17 -31.80 0.84
N GLU A 494 8.90 -31.69 1.95
CA GLU A 494 9.04 -30.42 2.68
C GLU A 494 9.91 -29.41 1.93
N ALA A 495 10.98 -29.86 1.26
CA ALA A 495 11.80 -29.03 0.38
C ALA A 495 10.99 -28.52 -0.83
N GLU A 496 10.12 -29.35 -1.40
CA GLU A 496 9.23 -28.95 -2.50
C GLU A 496 8.24 -27.87 -2.05
N ARG A 497 7.60 -28.04 -0.88
CA ARG A 497 6.73 -27.00 -0.28
C ARG A 497 7.46 -25.70 0.02
N GLY A 498 8.68 -25.79 0.56
CA GLY A 498 9.53 -24.63 0.80
C GLY A 498 9.85 -23.86 -0.48
N SER A 499 10.17 -24.58 -1.56
CA SER A 499 10.39 -24.00 -2.88
C SER A 499 9.14 -23.35 -3.46
N GLU A 500 7.97 -23.96 -3.30
CA GLU A 500 6.70 -23.35 -3.71
C GLU A 500 6.41 -22.05 -2.94
N GLN A 501 6.54 -22.06 -1.62
CA GLN A 501 6.31 -20.86 -0.80
C GLN A 501 7.29 -19.73 -1.13
N ALA A 502 8.57 -20.05 -1.36
CA ALA A 502 9.58 -19.08 -1.80
C ALA A 502 9.24 -18.51 -3.19
N SER A 503 8.77 -19.35 -4.12
CA SER A 503 8.35 -18.90 -5.46
C SER A 503 7.16 -17.95 -5.42
N ARG A 504 6.16 -18.19 -4.55
CA ARG A 504 4.98 -17.32 -4.39
C ARG A 504 5.31 -15.92 -3.87
N LYS A 505 6.44 -15.77 -3.18
CA LYS A 505 6.92 -14.46 -2.70
C LYS A 505 7.79 -13.73 -3.73
N SER A 506 8.12 -14.38 -4.85
CA SER A 506 8.98 -13.80 -5.89
C SER A 506 8.16 -12.99 -6.88
N ILE A 507 8.48 -11.71 -7.02
CA ILE A 507 7.89 -10.83 -8.05
C ILE A 507 8.20 -11.35 -9.48
N LEU A 508 9.27 -12.15 -9.62
CA LEU A 508 9.63 -12.77 -10.91
C LEU A 508 8.65 -13.87 -11.31
N ASP A 509 7.91 -14.43 -10.36
CA ASP A 509 6.98 -15.54 -10.59
C ASP A 509 5.81 -15.15 -11.50
N GLU A 510 5.37 -13.89 -11.40
CA GLU A 510 4.28 -13.32 -12.19
C GLU A 510 4.77 -12.68 -13.50
N LEU A 511 6.04 -12.24 -13.54
CA LEU A 511 6.61 -11.54 -14.71
C LEU A 511 7.12 -12.48 -15.80
N PHE A 512 7.42 -13.74 -15.49
CA PHE A 512 8.03 -14.69 -16.43
C PHE A 512 7.23 -15.99 -16.59
N THR A 513 7.13 -16.47 -17.83
CA THR A 513 6.48 -17.76 -18.14
C THR A 513 7.31 -18.93 -17.58
N LYS A 514 6.69 -19.78 -16.76
CA LYS A 514 7.31 -21.00 -16.23
C LYS A 514 7.32 -22.13 -17.27
N GLN A 515 8.42 -22.85 -17.37
CA GLN A 515 8.52 -24.09 -18.14
C GLN A 515 9.09 -25.19 -17.24
N TYR A 516 8.35 -26.29 -17.08
CA TYR A 516 8.81 -27.46 -16.35
C TYR A 516 9.63 -28.35 -17.29
N LEU A 517 10.94 -28.44 -17.04
CA LEU A 517 11.86 -29.29 -17.80
C LEU A 517 12.13 -30.55 -16.99
N LEU A 518 11.72 -31.70 -17.52
CA LEU A 518 11.96 -33.01 -16.90
C LEU A 518 13.45 -33.39 -16.87
N TYR A 519 14.24 -32.91 -17.83
CA TYR A 519 15.68 -33.17 -17.94
C TYR A 519 16.42 -32.01 -18.62
N GLY A 520 17.64 -31.70 -18.17
CA GLY A 520 18.56 -30.76 -18.80
C GLY A 520 18.89 -29.53 -17.95
N ASN A 521 20.00 -28.85 -18.27
CA ASN A 521 20.51 -27.67 -17.54
C ASN A 521 20.49 -26.38 -18.38
N SER A 522 19.82 -26.38 -19.53
CA SER A 522 19.69 -25.21 -20.40
C SER A 522 18.45 -25.30 -21.28
N SER A 523 17.85 -24.15 -21.63
CA SER A 523 16.80 -24.03 -22.64
C SER A 523 17.32 -23.38 -23.92
N LEU A 524 16.72 -23.71 -25.06
CA LEU A 524 17.03 -23.11 -26.37
C LEU A 524 15.80 -22.36 -26.87
N THR A 525 15.92 -21.06 -27.08
CA THR A 525 14.82 -20.22 -27.57
C THR A 525 15.16 -19.65 -28.95
N PRO A 526 14.30 -19.84 -29.98
CA PRO A 526 14.50 -19.21 -31.28
C PRO A 526 14.18 -17.72 -31.21
N VAL A 527 15.12 -16.88 -31.62
CA VAL A 527 14.96 -15.43 -31.80
C VAL A 527 14.88 -15.13 -33.30
N TYR A 528 13.78 -14.53 -33.73
CA TYR A 528 13.56 -14.12 -35.11
C TYR A 528 14.16 -12.73 -35.34
N ALA A 529 15.20 -12.63 -36.15
CA ALA A 529 15.78 -11.36 -36.56
C ALA A 529 14.94 -10.73 -37.69
N ALA A 530 14.99 -9.39 -37.81
CA ALA A 530 14.24 -8.62 -38.81
C ALA A 530 14.60 -8.96 -40.27
N ASP A 531 15.68 -9.72 -40.49
CA ASP A 531 16.15 -10.22 -41.79
C ASP A 531 15.60 -11.61 -42.16
N GLY A 532 14.72 -12.19 -41.33
CA GLY A 532 14.12 -13.51 -41.57
C GLY A 532 15.02 -14.69 -41.19
N THR A 533 16.18 -14.44 -40.54
CA THR A 533 17.05 -15.51 -40.03
C THR A 533 16.66 -15.94 -38.61
N ASN A 534 16.64 -17.25 -38.37
CA ASN A 534 16.38 -17.83 -37.05
C ASN A 534 17.72 -18.04 -36.34
N LYS A 535 17.93 -17.39 -35.19
CA LYS A 535 19.06 -17.69 -34.30
C LYS A 535 18.55 -18.35 -33.04
N LEU A 536 19.14 -19.50 -32.68
CA LEU A 536 18.87 -20.16 -31.41
C LEU A 536 19.74 -19.52 -30.33
N THR A 537 19.11 -18.98 -29.30
CA THR A 537 19.80 -18.48 -28.10
C THR A 537 19.70 -19.56 -27.03
N ARG A 538 20.85 -19.97 -26.49
CA ARG A 538 20.91 -20.88 -25.34
C ARG A 538 20.89 -20.07 -24.06
N THR A 539 19.95 -20.40 -23.18
CA THR A 539 19.90 -19.86 -21.82
C THR A 539 20.29 -20.99 -20.87
N GLU A 540 21.43 -20.85 -20.19
CA GLU A 540 21.81 -21.79 -19.14
C GLU A 540 20.95 -21.54 -17.90
N MET A 541 20.56 -22.63 -17.24
CA MET A 541 19.80 -22.53 -15.99
C MET A 541 20.76 -22.18 -14.86
N THR A 542 20.49 -21.07 -14.18
CA THR A 542 21.12 -20.74 -12.91
C THR A 542 20.30 -21.31 -11.76
N SER A 543 20.93 -22.09 -10.88
CA SER A 543 20.31 -22.57 -9.66
C SER A 543 20.40 -21.51 -8.57
N PHE A 544 19.27 -21.23 -7.92
CA PHE A 544 19.23 -20.56 -6.63
C PHE A 544 18.87 -21.62 -5.59
N SER A 545 19.74 -21.84 -4.61
CA SER A 545 19.50 -22.78 -3.52
C SER A 545 19.42 -22.01 -2.21
N ILE A 546 18.38 -22.28 -1.43
CA ILE A 546 18.28 -21.81 -0.05
C ILE A 546 18.61 -23.02 0.83
N SER A 547 19.59 -22.87 1.71
CA SER A 547 19.91 -23.86 2.74
C SER A 547 19.36 -23.36 4.06
N SER A 548 18.72 -24.25 4.81
CA SER A 548 18.14 -23.93 6.11
C SER A 548 18.51 -24.95 7.16
N GLU A 549 18.79 -24.49 8.36
CA GLU A 549 18.99 -25.35 9.51
C GLU A 549 17.65 -25.83 10.07
N LEU A 550 17.61 -27.10 10.48
CA LEU A 550 16.44 -27.71 11.12
C LEU A 550 16.64 -27.75 12.63
N PRO A 551 15.62 -27.42 13.44
CA PRO A 551 15.78 -27.36 14.89
C PRO A 551 15.93 -28.77 15.46
N ALA A 552 17.08 -29.09 16.07
CA ALA A 552 17.38 -30.44 16.55
C ALA A 552 16.36 -30.96 17.59
N LEU A 553 15.84 -30.09 18.45
CA LEU A 553 14.81 -30.49 19.43
C LEU A 553 13.49 -30.92 18.78
N ASN A 554 13.17 -30.48 17.56
CA ASN A 554 12.00 -30.98 16.83
C ASN A 554 12.15 -32.47 16.45
N ILE A 555 13.36 -33.01 16.51
CA ILE A 555 13.67 -34.43 16.24
C ILE A 555 13.88 -35.18 17.56
N VAL A 556 14.67 -34.60 18.47
CA VAL A 556 15.11 -35.25 19.71
C VAL A 556 14.01 -35.27 20.78
N ASP A 557 13.30 -34.17 20.97
CA ASP A 557 12.21 -34.03 21.95
C ASP A 557 11.09 -33.15 21.40
N PRO A 558 10.36 -33.61 20.36
CA PRO A 558 9.32 -32.82 19.70
C PRO A 558 8.20 -32.41 20.67
N ILE A 559 7.86 -33.27 21.64
CA ILE A 559 6.77 -33.01 22.57
C ILE A 559 7.20 -31.97 23.62
N GLY A 560 8.41 -32.09 24.17
CA GLY A 560 8.92 -31.15 25.16
C GLY A 560 9.10 -29.75 24.58
N ILE A 561 9.67 -29.65 23.37
CA ILE A 561 9.83 -28.35 22.71
C ILE A 561 8.48 -27.73 22.37
N ASP A 562 7.53 -28.49 21.79
CA ASP A 562 6.20 -27.96 21.46
C ASP A 562 5.47 -27.48 22.71
N TYR A 563 5.52 -28.26 23.79
CA TYR A 563 4.93 -27.87 25.07
C TYR A 563 5.54 -26.57 25.60
N MET A 564 6.88 -26.46 25.59
CA MET A 564 7.60 -25.27 26.04
C MET A 564 7.23 -24.02 25.22
N LEU A 565 7.23 -24.13 23.89
CA LEU A 565 6.88 -23.03 22.99
C LEU A 565 5.42 -22.61 23.18
N ILE A 566 4.50 -23.55 23.39
CA ILE A 566 3.10 -23.25 23.70
C ILE A 566 2.99 -22.50 25.04
N GLN A 567 3.72 -22.93 26.08
CA GLN A 567 3.72 -22.20 27.37
C GLN A 567 4.20 -20.76 27.18
N PHE A 568 5.31 -20.53 26.48
CA PHE A 568 5.79 -19.18 26.19
C PHE A 568 4.79 -18.34 25.38
N ARG A 569 4.13 -18.94 24.38
CA ARG A 569 3.10 -18.24 23.58
C ARG A 569 1.87 -17.88 24.39
N LEU A 570 1.45 -18.74 25.33
CA LEU A 570 0.24 -18.58 26.13
C LEU A 570 0.45 -17.85 27.45
N GLU A 571 1.70 -17.64 27.88
CA GLU A 571 2.04 -16.91 29.11
C GLU A 571 1.33 -15.55 29.16
N GLU A 572 0.71 -15.23 30.28
CA GLU A 572 0.10 -13.92 30.51
C GLU A 572 1.07 -13.02 31.27
N ARG A 573 1.04 -11.72 30.96
CA ARG A 573 1.90 -10.74 31.64
C ARG A 573 1.46 -10.61 33.10
N GLU A 574 2.40 -10.72 34.04
CA GLU A 574 2.13 -10.47 35.46
C GLU A 574 1.87 -8.97 35.69
N VAL A 575 0.60 -8.58 35.73
CA VAL A 575 0.20 -7.20 36.09
C VAL A 575 0.30 -7.07 37.61
N LYS A 576 1.27 -6.31 38.10
CA LYS A 576 1.37 -5.91 39.51
C LYS A 576 0.62 -4.62 39.81
#